data_AF-A0A1I4RFB9-F1
#
_entry.id   AF-A0A1I4RFB9-F1
#
_cell.length_a   1.000
_cell.length_b   1.000
_cell.length_c   1.000
_cell.angle_alpha   90.00
_cell.angle_beta   90.00
_cell.angle_gamma   90.00
#
_symmetry.space_group_name_H-M   'P 1'
#
loop_
_entity.id
_entity.type
_entity.pdbx_description
1 polymer ?
#
loop_
_entity_poly.entity_id
_entity_poly.type
_entity_poly.pdbx_seq_one_letter_code
_entity_poly.pdbx_strand_id
1 'polypeptide(L)'
;MNFQVTVLKILVSYPDGFAVMEDLKRDMAILATSGRDWADRTRRLAARVPDLDIFSQGLVERISGGWKITAQGRAVLEFMESRPAASEAIQTPSVGETIATSPAPVPPLRQPADRAKRRRERRERRREARERARANAS
;
A
#
# COMPACT_ATOMS: atom_id res chain seq x y z
N MET A 1 -1.44 -4.07 -15.38
CA MET A 1 -1.29 -4.29 -13.93
C MET A 1 -0.54 -5.59 -13.72
N ASN A 2 0.43 -5.64 -12.81
CA ASN A 2 1.11 -6.90 -12.48
C ASN A 2 0.45 -7.53 -11.25
N PHE A 3 -0.10 -8.73 -11.42
CA PHE A 3 -0.83 -9.45 -10.37
C PHE A 3 0.06 -9.76 -9.15
N GLN A 4 1.24 -10.32 -9.37
CA GLN A 4 2.09 -10.79 -8.28
C GLN A 4 2.60 -9.63 -7.42
N VAL A 5 3.04 -8.54 -8.05
CA VAL A 5 3.42 -7.32 -7.33
C VAL A 5 2.23 -6.74 -6.56
N THR A 6 1.02 -6.81 -7.13
CA THR A 6 -0.19 -6.38 -6.45
C THR A 6 -0.42 -7.17 -5.17
N VAL A 7 -0.29 -8.51 -5.22
CA VAL A 7 -0.45 -9.36 -4.03
C VAL A 7 0.56 -8.98 -2.94
N LEU A 8 1.84 -8.81 -3.28
CA LEU A 8 2.86 -8.38 -2.31
C LEU A 8 2.54 -7.01 -1.68
N LYS A 9 2.11 -6.03 -2.50
CA LYS A 9 1.71 -4.69 -2.05
C LYS A 9 0.51 -4.73 -1.11
N ILE A 10 -0.49 -5.56 -1.42
CA ILE A 10 -1.66 -5.75 -0.55
C ILE A 10 -1.19 -6.34 0.77
N LEU A 11 -0.49 -7.47 0.76
CA LEU A 11 -0.07 -8.17 1.98
C LEU A 11 0.78 -7.30 2.90
N VAL A 12 1.75 -6.52 2.40
CA VAL A 12 2.52 -5.58 3.23
C VAL A 12 1.66 -4.49 3.87
N SER A 13 0.54 -4.13 3.25
CA SER A 13 -0.39 -3.13 3.78
C SER A 13 -1.31 -3.69 4.88
N TYR A 14 -1.36 -5.01 5.06
CA TYR A 14 -2.11 -5.66 6.14
C TYR A 14 -1.27 -5.79 7.41
N PRO A 15 -1.90 -5.70 8.60
CA PRO A 15 -1.27 -6.10 9.85
C PRO A 15 -0.70 -7.52 9.72
N ASP A 16 0.48 -7.75 10.30
CA ASP A 16 1.20 -9.03 10.26
C ASP A 16 1.57 -9.55 8.87
N GLY A 17 1.29 -8.80 7.80
CA GLY A 17 1.52 -9.23 6.44
C GLY A 17 0.52 -10.26 5.92
N PHE A 18 -0.62 -10.42 6.58
CA PHE A 18 -1.59 -11.49 6.31
C PHE A 18 -2.93 -10.94 5.83
N ALA A 19 -3.48 -11.56 4.79
CA ALA A 19 -4.85 -11.30 4.36
C ALA A 19 -5.58 -12.61 4.08
N VAL A 20 -6.82 -12.72 4.55
CA VAL A 20 -7.71 -13.81 4.14
C VAL A 20 -8.10 -13.65 2.68
N MET A 21 -8.49 -14.76 2.03
CA MET A 21 -8.79 -14.77 0.59
C MET A 21 -9.86 -13.73 0.18
N GLU A 22 -10.90 -13.54 0.99
CA GLU A 22 -11.98 -12.59 0.70
C GLU A 22 -11.51 -11.13 0.72
N ASP A 23 -10.66 -10.78 1.69
CA ASP A 23 -10.05 -9.46 1.79
C ASP A 23 -9.07 -9.21 0.65
N LEU A 24 -8.27 -10.22 0.28
CA LEU A 24 -7.35 -10.15 -0.85
C LEU A 24 -8.10 -9.91 -2.17
N LYS A 25 -9.17 -10.68 -2.43
CA LYS A 25 -10.04 -10.49 -3.62
C LYS A 25 -10.66 -9.10 -3.65
N ARG A 26 -11.14 -8.62 -2.50
CA ARG A 26 -11.77 -7.32 -2.39
C ARG A 26 -10.82 -6.18 -2.72
N ASP A 27 -9.62 -6.19 -2.14
CA ASP A 27 -8.62 -5.16 -2.41
C ASP A 27 -8.10 -5.23 -3.84
N MET A 28 -7.98 -6.44 -4.39
CA MET A 28 -7.70 -6.63 -5.80
C MET A 28 -8.75 -6.00 -6.70
N ALA A 29 -10.05 -6.17 -6.42
CA ALA A 29 -11.11 -5.54 -7.21
C ALA A 29 -11.04 -4.01 -7.17
N ILE A 30 -10.69 -3.44 -6.01
CA ILE A 30 -10.46 -2.00 -5.87
C ILE A 30 -9.26 -1.55 -6.72
N LEU A 31 -8.16 -2.30 -6.68
CA LEU A 31 -6.96 -1.95 -7.45
C LEU A 31 -7.14 -2.14 -8.96
N ALA A 32 -7.95 -3.13 -9.38
CA ALA A 32 -8.31 -3.33 -10.77
C ALA A 32 -9.08 -2.14 -11.36
N THR A 33 -9.80 -1.39 -10.52
CA THR A 33 -10.54 -0.17 -10.92
C THR A 33 -9.74 1.12 -10.73
N SER A 34 -8.48 1.03 -10.25
CA SER A 34 -7.64 2.20 -9.97
C SER A 34 -7.00 2.84 -11.22
N GLY A 35 -7.28 2.31 -12.41
CA GLY A 35 -6.86 2.92 -13.68
C GLY A 35 -5.37 2.74 -14.02
N ARG A 36 -4.89 3.53 -14.98
CA ARG A 36 -3.59 3.35 -15.64
C ARG A 36 -2.40 3.58 -14.71
N ASP A 37 -2.50 4.55 -13.81
CA ASP A 37 -1.41 4.91 -12.88
C ASP A 37 -0.96 3.72 -12.01
N TRP A 38 -1.93 2.98 -11.45
CA TRP A 38 -1.63 1.78 -10.67
C TRP A 38 -1.06 0.65 -11.54
N ALA A 39 -1.65 0.46 -12.72
CA ALA A 39 -1.20 -0.56 -13.66
C ALA A 39 0.25 -0.34 -14.12
N ASP A 40 0.63 0.91 -14.37
CA ASP A 40 1.98 1.29 -14.80
C ASP A 40 2.96 1.22 -13.64
N ARG A 41 2.57 1.63 -12.43
CA ARG A 41 3.40 1.50 -11.22
C ARG A 41 3.77 0.05 -10.95
N THR A 42 2.79 -0.85 -10.94
CA THR A 42 3.03 -2.29 -10.68
C THR A 42 3.85 -2.95 -11.80
N ARG A 43 3.67 -2.50 -13.05
CA ARG A 43 4.51 -2.95 -14.18
C ARG A 43 5.97 -2.50 -14.04
N ARG A 44 6.23 -1.25 -13.63
CA ARG A 44 7.60 -0.74 -13.39
C ARG A 44 8.31 -1.48 -12.26
N LEU A 45 7.59 -1.82 -11.19
CA LEU A 45 8.12 -2.63 -10.10
C LEU A 45 8.49 -4.02 -10.59
N ALA A 46 7.59 -4.69 -11.32
CA ALA A 46 7.85 -6.02 -11.86
C ALA A 46 9.05 -6.06 -12.83
N ALA A 47 9.30 -4.99 -13.58
CA ALA A 47 10.43 -4.92 -14.50
C ALA A 47 11.81 -4.99 -13.81
N ARG A 48 11.88 -4.77 -12.49
CA ARG A 48 13.14 -4.85 -11.72
C ARG A 48 13.53 -6.25 -11.32
N VAL A 49 12.55 -7.16 -11.27
CA VAL A 49 12.76 -8.57 -10.98
C VAL A 49 12.09 -9.34 -12.12
N PRO A 50 12.80 -9.52 -13.25
CA PRO A 50 12.29 -10.36 -14.32
C PRO A 50 12.04 -11.77 -13.78
N ASP A 51 11.05 -12.45 -14.35
CA ASP A 51 10.67 -13.82 -13.95
C ASP A 51 10.27 -13.94 -12.47
N LEU A 52 9.72 -12.86 -11.89
CA LEU A 52 9.10 -12.91 -10.58
C LEU A 52 8.05 -14.03 -10.55
N ASP A 53 8.16 -14.89 -9.55
CA ASP A 53 7.15 -15.89 -9.20
C ASP A 53 7.03 -15.97 -7.68
N ILE A 54 6.12 -15.19 -7.14
CA ILE A 54 5.93 -15.06 -5.69
C ILE A 54 5.55 -16.37 -5.00
N PHE A 55 4.98 -17.33 -5.72
CA PHE A 55 4.54 -18.60 -5.15
C PHE A 55 5.69 -19.61 -5.15
N SER A 56 6.32 -19.81 -6.30
CA SER A 56 7.42 -20.78 -6.43
C SER A 56 8.69 -20.32 -5.70
N GLN A 57 8.90 -19.00 -5.58
CA GLN A 57 10.05 -18.43 -4.86
C GLN A 57 9.81 -18.29 -3.34
N GLY A 58 8.66 -18.72 -2.82
CA GLY A 58 8.37 -18.66 -1.37
C GLY A 58 8.26 -17.24 -0.80
N LEU A 59 7.90 -16.26 -1.65
CA LEU A 59 7.73 -14.86 -1.21
C LEU A 59 6.41 -14.67 -0.46
N VAL A 60 5.44 -15.55 -0.70
CA VAL A 60 4.19 -15.66 0.04
C VAL A 60 3.95 -17.11 0.46
N GLU A 61 3.33 -17.27 1.62
CA GLU A 61 2.93 -18.56 2.17
C GLU A 61 1.41 -18.60 2.37
N ARG A 62 0.81 -19.76 2.16
CA ARG A 62 -0.62 -19.97 2.40
C ARG A 62 -0.83 -20.42 3.85
N ILE A 63 -1.62 -19.66 4.60
CA ILE A 63 -1.92 -19.95 6.02
C ILE A 63 -3.42 -19.87 6.25
N SER A 64 -4.02 -20.89 6.85
CA SER A 64 -5.37 -20.87 7.44
C SER A 64 -6.44 -20.13 6.61
N GLY A 65 -6.50 -20.38 5.30
CA GLY A 65 -7.49 -19.77 4.40
C GLY A 65 -7.11 -18.42 3.79
N GLY A 66 -5.90 -17.94 4.05
CA GLY A 66 -5.35 -16.70 3.49
C GLY A 66 -3.91 -16.85 3.01
N TRP A 67 -3.30 -15.69 2.75
CA TRP A 67 -1.92 -15.57 2.33
C TRP A 67 -1.17 -14.64 3.27
N LYS A 68 0.09 -14.98 3.53
CA LYS A 68 1.02 -14.16 4.31
C LYS A 68 2.27 -13.89 3.51
N ILE A 69 2.77 -12.67 3.58
CA ILE A 69 4.08 -12.34 3.00
C ILE A 69 5.20 -12.83 3.93
N THR A 70 6.20 -13.48 3.35
CA THR A 70 7.38 -13.94 4.09
C THR A 70 8.39 -12.81 4.29
N ALA A 71 9.38 -13.01 5.14
CA ALA A 71 10.49 -12.06 5.29
C ALA A 71 11.22 -11.83 3.96
N GLN A 72 11.45 -12.90 3.18
CA GLN A 72 12.04 -12.82 1.85
C GLN A 72 11.16 -12.01 0.90
N GLY A 73 9.84 -12.23 0.91
CA GLY A 73 8.90 -11.43 0.10
C GLY A 73 8.97 -9.94 0.40
N ARG A 74 9.13 -9.56 1.68
CA ARG A 74 9.32 -8.15 2.09
C ARG A 74 10.63 -7.59 1.57
N ALA A 75 11.74 -8.33 1.69
CA ALA A 75 13.04 -7.89 1.21
C ALA A 75 13.05 -7.71 -0.32
N VAL A 76 12.44 -8.64 -1.06
CA VAL A 76 12.29 -8.52 -2.52
C VAL A 76 11.44 -7.30 -2.87
N LEU A 77 10.32 -7.09 -2.18
CA LEU A 77 9.48 -5.92 -2.42
C LEU A 77 10.22 -4.60 -2.12
N GLU A 78 11.00 -4.55 -1.05
CA GLU A 78 11.84 -3.41 -0.71
C GLU A 78 12.91 -3.14 -1.79
N PHE A 79 13.56 -4.20 -2.29
CA PHE A 79 14.48 -4.10 -3.44
C PHE A 79 13.78 -3.59 -4.71
N MET A 80 12.54 -4.01 -4.95
CA MET A 80 11.76 -3.49 -6.07
C MET A 80 11.39 -2.01 -5.88
N GLU A 81 11.25 -1.53 -4.65
CA GLU A 81 10.86 -0.15 -4.34
C GLU A 81 12.05 0.80 -4.18
N SER A 82 13.25 0.28 -3.91
CA SER A 82 14.46 1.06 -3.70
C SER A 82 14.81 1.86 -4.95
N ARG A 83 14.79 3.19 -4.91
CA ARG A 83 15.08 4.02 -6.09
C ARG A 83 16.52 3.74 -6.59
N PRO A 84 16.77 3.38 -7.87
CA PRO A 84 18.04 3.79 -8.46
C PRO A 84 18.00 5.32 -8.46
N ALA A 85 19.10 5.95 -8.06
CA ALA A 85 19.23 7.40 -7.96
C ALA A 85 19.17 8.05 -9.36
N ALA A 86 17.99 8.10 -9.97
CA ALA A 86 17.69 8.90 -11.15
C ALA A 86 16.17 9.02 -11.33
N SER A 87 15.70 10.25 -11.51
CA SER A 87 14.32 10.65 -11.82
C SER A 87 13.33 10.70 -10.65
N GLU A 88 13.59 11.69 -9.82
CA GLU A 88 12.56 12.50 -9.18
C GLU A 88 12.05 13.57 -10.16
N ALA A 89 10.84 13.39 -10.69
CA ALA A 89 10.02 14.49 -11.19
C ALA A 89 8.58 14.02 -11.37
N ILE A 90 7.81 13.95 -10.28
CA ILE A 90 6.43 14.43 -10.31
C ILE A 90 6.29 15.28 -9.06
N GLN A 91 6.81 16.50 -9.17
CA GLN A 91 6.50 17.60 -8.28
C GLN A 91 5.03 17.96 -8.51
N THR A 92 4.22 17.92 -7.47
CA THR A 92 2.94 18.65 -7.44
C THR A 92 3.26 20.10 -7.08
N PRO A 93 2.87 21.11 -7.88
CA PRO A 93 3.21 22.50 -7.58
C PRO A 93 2.33 23.00 -6.44
N SER A 94 2.97 23.42 -5.35
CA SER A 94 2.35 24.33 -4.39
C SER A 94 3.39 25.38 -4.08
N VAL A 95 3.52 26.34 -5.00
CA VAL A 95 4.27 27.58 -4.78
C VAL A 95 3.25 28.61 -4.30
N GLY A 96 3.20 28.78 -3.00
CA GLY A 96 2.72 29.98 -2.32
C GLY A 96 3.91 30.54 -1.55
N GLU A 97 4.54 31.54 -2.13
CA GLU A 97 5.70 32.32 -1.71
C GLU A 97 5.45 33.08 -0.39
N THR A 98 6.33 32.97 0.63
CA THR A 98 6.96 34.11 1.35
C THR A 98 8.08 33.69 2.35
N ILE A 99 9.26 34.24 2.10
CA ILE A 99 10.46 34.59 2.90
C ILE A 99 10.41 34.46 4.45
N ALA A 100 11.45 33.86 5.07
CA ALA A 100 12.28 34.44 6.18
C ALA A 100 12.85 33.40 7.20
N THR A 101 14.19 33.29 7.20
CA THR A 101 15.15 33.15 8.32
C THR A 101 14.88 32.34 9.61
N SER A 102 15.90 31.50 9.95
CA SER A 102 16.35 31.01 11.29
C SER A 102 16.07 29.53 11.65
N PRO A 103 17.07 28.78 12.18
CA PRO A 103 17.00 27.32 12.30
C PRO A 103 16.37 26.90 13.63
N ALA A 104 15.20 26.28 13.55
CA ALA A 104 14.54 25.59 14.66
C ALA A 104 14.44 24.09 14.35
N PRO A 105 14.49 23.20 15.37
CA PRO A 105 14.65 21.77 15.17
C PRO A 105 13.48 21.20 14.40
N VAL A 106 13.79 20.59 13.25
CA VAL A 106 12.82 19.91 12.38
C VAL A 106 12.00 18.89 13.18
N PRO A 107 10.66 18.99 13.22
CA PRO A 107 9.83 17.91 13.72
C PRO A 107 10.01 16.69 12.82
N PRO A 108 10.10 15.47 13.35
CA PRO A 108 10.28 14.29 12.52
C PRO A 108 9.13 14.18 11.51
N LEU A 109 9.51 14.02 10.24
CA LEU A 109 8.60 13.82 9.12
C LEU A 109 7.61 12.71 9.46
N ARG A 110 6.32 13.05 9.47
CA ARG A 110 5.23 12.11 9.75
C ARG A 110 5.26 10.98 8.72
N GLN A 111 5.49 9.77 9.21
CA GLN A 111 5.66 8.61 8.36
C GLN A 111 4.36 8.32 7.55
N PRO A 112 4.46 7.87 6.29
CA PRO A 112 3.30 7.55 5.45
C PRO A 112 2.33 6.54 6.07
N ALA A 113 2.83 5.70 6.98
CA ALA A 113 2.05 4.72 7.73
C ALA A 113 0.93 5.37 8.58
N ASP A 114 1.19 6.54 9.16
CA ASP A 114 0.21 7.27 9.99
C ASP A 114 -1.00 7.77 9.18
N ARG A 115 -0.78 8.08 7.90
CA ARG A 115 -1.84 8.62 7.02
C ARG A 115 -2.81 7.53 6.56
N ALA A 116 -2.31 6.32 6.30
CA ALA A 116 -3.14 5.16 5.93
C ALA A 116 -4.01 4.70 7.11
N LYS A 117 -3.41 4.65 8.32
CA LYS A 117 -4.11 4.25 9.56
C LYS A 117 -5.27 5.20 9.90
N ARG A 118 -5.03 6.52 9.89
CA ARG A 118 -6.08 7.52 10.16
C ARG A 118 -7.22 7.50 9.13
N ARG A 119 -6.94 7.17 7.87
CA ARG A 119 -7.98 7.08 6.82
C ARG A 119 -8.86 5.83 7.00
N ARG A 120 -8.29 4.72 7.50
CA ARG A 120 -9.03 3.49 7.81
C ARG A 120 -9.92 3.68 9.03
N GLU A 121 -9.41 4.25 10.12
CA GLU A 121 -10.21 4.56 11.33
C GLU A 121 -11.41 5.48 11.00
N ARG A 122 -11.24 6.48 10.14
CA ARG A 122 -12.34 7.37 9.76
C ARG A 122 -13.44 6.64 8.97
N ARG A 123 -13.10 5.57 8.23
CA ARG A 123 -14.07 4.76 7.47
C ARG A 123 -14.76 3.72 8.35
N GLU A 124 -14.05 3.19 9.34
CA GLU A 124 -14.57 2.27 10.36
C GLU A 124 -15.61 2.97 11.24
N ARG A 125 -15.29 4.16 11.77
CA ARG A 125 -16.25 5.00 12.51
C ARG A 125 -17.51 5.34 11.70
N ARG A 126 -17.40 5.49 10.38
CA ARG A 126 -18.56 5.71 9.49
C ARG A 126 -19.40 4.46 9.27
N ARG A 127 -18.80 3.26 9.29
CA ARG A 127 -19.54 1.99 9.22
C ARG A 127 -20.28 1.73 10.52
N GLU A 128 -19.59 1.89 11.66
CA GLU A 128 -20.20 1.78 12.98
C GLU A 128 -21.36 2.76 13.18
N ALA A 129 -21.21 4.02 12.73
CA ALA A 129 -22.31 4.99 12.79
C ALA A 129 -23.52 4.59 11.94
N ARG A 130 -23.30 3.99 10.77
CA ARG A 130 -24.39 3.50 9.90
C ARG A 130 -25.07 2.26 10.48
N GLU A 131 -24.31 1.40 11.15
CA GLU A 131 -24.82 0.20 11.79
C GLU A 131 -25.67 0.56 13.03
N ARG A 132 -25.20 1.52 13.84
CA ARG A 132 -25.98 2.08 14.95
C ARG A 132 -27.26 2.79 14.49
N ALA A 133 -27.20 3.53 13.38
CA ALA A 133 -28.38 4.17 12.81
C ALA A 133 -29.42 3.15 12.29
N ARG A 134 -28.97 1.98 11.81
CA ARG A 134 -29.87 0.87 11.42
C ARG A 134 -30.45 0.16 12.63
N ALA A 135 -29.67 -0.04 13.68
CA ALA A 135 -30.13 -0.65 14.93
C ALA A 135 -31.16 0.20 15.68
N ASN A 136 -31.08 1.54 15.58
CA ASN A 136 -32.06 2.46 16.18
C ASN A 136 -33.30 2.71 15.31
N ALA A 137 -33.37 2.12 14.11
CA ALA A 137 -34.49 2.27 13.17
C ALA A 137 -35.38 1.00 13.10
N SER A 138 -35.20 0.07 14.03
CA SER A 138 -36.08 -1.08 14.30
C SER A 138 -36.64 -0.94 15.71
#